data_AF-A0A497L440-F1
#
_entry.id   AF-A0A497L440-F1
#
_cell.length_a   1.000
_cell.length_b   1.000
_cell.length_c   1.000
_cell.angle_alpha   90.00
_cell.angle_beta   90.00
_cell.angle_gamma   90.00
#
_symmetry.space_group_name_H-M   'P 1'
#
loop_
_entity.id
_entity.type
_entity.pdbx_description
1 polymer ?
#
loop_
_entity_poly.entity_id
_entity_poly.type
_entity_poly.pdbx_seq_one_letter_code
_entity_poly.pdbx_strand_id
1 'polypeptide(L)'
;MRADLVEEVSDIGRVVEELKKSSGDVGAVCIFIGVVRGTSRGRRVLGLHYEAHGELAPKVLLELLEEARTRYGILDGIIEHKIGSAFVGEPVMCVAVASRHRLEGFRALMDLVDEVKKRAPIWKKEITEEGEYWVEEAGPSGPLIRLRTPLEAEVNVRISAGELVMRLGLRPGEVSVVKDGEILEGHEELREGDLIRIVPSGAPEGGR
;
A
#
# COMPACT_ATOMS: atom_id res chain seq x y z
N MET A 1 -11.49 -12.52 -1.32
CA MET A 1 -10.55 -11.39 -1.41
C MET A 1 -9.53 -11.49 -0.32
N ARG A 2 -8.27 -11.24 -0.65
CA ARG A 2 -7.19 -11.14 0.35
C ARG A 2 -6.16 -10.09 -0.07
N ALA A 3 -5.49 -9.53 0.93
CA ALA A 3 -4.48 -8.52 0.75
C ALA A 3 -3.34 -8.76 1.73
N ASP A 4 -2.14 -9.01 1.23
CA ASP A 4 -1.03 -9.53 2.03
C ASP A 4 0.29 -8.78 1.77
N LEU A 5 1.05 -8.56 2.84
CA LEU A 5 2.47 -8.26 2.74
C LEU A 5 3.22 -9.59 2.73
N VAL A 6 4.10 -9.78 1.76
CA VAL A 6 4.76 -11.08 1.52
C VAL A 6 6.27 -10.93 1.40
N GLU A 7 7.01 -11.99 1.70
CA GLU A 7 8.44 -12.04 1.36
C GLU A 7 8.64 -12.35 -0.13
N GLU A 8 7.73 -13.12 -0.73
CA GLU A 8 7.73 -13.46 -2.16
C GLU A 8 6.31 -13.40 -2.71
N VAL A 9 6.17 -12.83 -3.91
CA VAL A 9 4.89 -12.79 -4.62
C VAL A 9 4.51 -14.19 -5.07
N SER A 10 3.24 -14.57 -4.89
CA SER A 10 2.72 -15.88 -5.23
C SER A 10 2.90 -16.23 -6.70
N ASP A 11 3.05 -17.53 -6.96
CA ASP A 11 3.00 -18.07 -8.32
C ASP A 11 1.71 -17.67 -9.03
N ILE A 12 1.84 -17.12 -10.24
CA ILE A 12 0.71 -16.57 -11.01
C ILE A 12 -0.31 -17.67 -11.34
N GLY A 13 0.14 -18.90 -11.58
CA GLY A 13 -0.75 -20.03 -11.83
C GLY A 13 -1.66 -20.31 -10.62
N ARG A 14 -1.11 -20.24 -9.41
CA ARG A 14 -1.90 -20.37 -8.17
C ARG A 14 -2.89 -19.23 -7.99
N VAL A 15 -2.46 -17.98 -8.22
CA VAL A 15 -3.33 -16.79 -8.14
C VAL A 15 -4.51 -16.91 -9.12
N VAL A 16 -4.25 -17.34 -10.35
CA VAL A 16 -5.29 -17.55 -11.37
C VAL A 16 -6.28 -18.64 -10.94
N GLU A 17 -5.78 -19.78 -10.42
CA GLU A 17 -6.63 -20.88 -9.97
C GLU A 17 -7.48 -20.52 -8.75
N GLU A 18 -6.95 -19.73 -7.81
CA GLU A 18 -7.69 -19.19 -6.67
C GLU A 18 -8.85 -18.31 -7.16
N LEU A 19 -8.56 -17.33 -8.01
CA LEU A 19 -9.56 -16.40 -8.53
C LEU A 19 -10.63 -17.08 -9.40
N LYS A 20 -10.26 -18.06 -10.25
CA LYS A 20 -11.23 -18.83 -11.03
C LYS A 20 -12.23 -19.62 -10.16
N LYS A 21 -11.84 -20.02 -8.96
CA LYS A 21 -12.69 -20.81 -8.03
C LYS A 21 -13.56 -19.94 -7.14
N SER A 22 -13.33 -18.62 -7.10
CA SER A 22 -14.09 -17.68 -6.27
C SER A 22 -15.59 -17.63 -6.61
N SER A 23 -15.96 -17.85 -7.88
CA SER A 23 -17.35 -17.85 -8.35
C SER A 23 -17.49 -18.57 -9.69
N GLY A 24 -18.66 -19.18 -9.93
CA GLY A 24 -19.01 -19.75 -11.25
C GLY A 24 -19.25 -18.69 -12.34
N ASP A 25 -19.36 -17.42 -11.96
CA ASP A 25 -19.58 -16.29 -12.88
C ASP A 25 -18.29 -15.69 -13.45
N VAL A 26 -17.11 -16.19 -13.06
CA VAL A 26 -15.82 -15.62 -13.49
C VAL A 26 -15.61 -15.86 -14.98
N GLY A 27 -15.68 -14.78 -15.77
CA GLY A 27 -15.43 -14.78 -17.21
C GLY A 27 -14.10 -14.11 -17.61
N ALA A 28 -13.45 -13.40 -16.69
CA ALA A 28 -12.13 -12.81 -16.90
C ALA A 28 -11.33 -12.72 -15.60
N VAL A 29 -10.03 -13.00 -15.70
CA VAL A 29 -9.03 -12.70 -14.68
C VAL A 29 -8.02 -11.73 -15.29
N CYS A 30 -7.80 -10.59 -14.64
CA CYS A 30 -6.83 -9.58 -15.07
C CYS A 30 -5.76 -9.43 -13.99
N ILE A 31 -4.49 -9.44 -14.38
CA ILE A 31 -3.35 -9.44 -13.45
C ILE A 31 -2.34 -8.37 -13.87
N PHE A 32 -1.84 -7.63 -12.89
CA PHE A 32 -0.69 -6.76 -12.99
C PHE A 32 0.41 -7.31 -12.09
N ILE A 33 1.65 -7.39 -12.61
CA ILE A 33 2.84 -7.70 -11.85
C ILE A 33 3.82 -6.53 -11.94
N GLY A 34 4.14 -5.94 -10.80
CA GLY A 34 5.20 -4.95 -10.67
C GLY A 34 6.55 -5.67 -10.57
N VAL A 35 7.51 -5.28 -11.41
CA VAL A 35 8.84 -5.89 -11.47
C VAL A 35 9.92 -4.83 -11.28
N VAL A 36 10.97 -5.14 -10.50
CA VAL A 36 12.08 -4.23 -10.29
C VAL A 36 12.81 -3.96 -11.61
N ARG A 37 13.00 -2.69 -11.94
CA ARG A 37 13.77 -2.25 -13.12
C ARG A 37 15.20 -1.93 -12.73
N GLY A 38 16.16 -2.21 -13.60
CA GLY A 38 17.58 -1.91 -13.39
C GLY A 38 17.98 -0.45 -13.58
N THR A 39 17.02 0.44 -13.87
CA THR A 39 17.27 1.86 -14.07
C THR A 39 16.15 2.70 -13.46
N SER A 40 16.52 3.74 -12.72
CA SER A 40 15.58 4.72 -12.17
C SER A 40 16.19 6.12 -12.23
N ARG A 41 15.42 7.11 -12.70
CA ARG A 41 15.84 8.53 -12.81
C ARG A 41 17.24 8.73 -13.45
N GLY A 42 17.54 7.96 -14.50
CA GLY A 42 18.83 8.03 -15.21
C GLY A 42 20.01 7.33 -14.51
N ARG A 43 19.78 6.68 -13.37
CA ARG A 43 20.80 5.95 -12.60
C ARG A 43 20.58 4.44 -12.66
N ARG A 44 21.66 3.68 -12.55
CA ARG A 44 21.63 2.21 -12.41
C ARG A 44 21.14 1.85 -11.02
N VAL A 45 20.16 0.95 -10.94
CA VAL A 45 19.61 0.41 -9.70
C VAL A 45 19.96 -1.08 -9.63
N LEU A 46 20.48 -1.52 -8.50
CA LEU A 46 20.85 -2.92 -8.23
C LEU A 46 19.67 -3.70 -7.63
N GLY A 47 18.80 -3.01 -6.91
CA GLY A 47 17.62 -3.59 -6.30
C GLY A 47 16.81 -2.52 -5.56
N LEU A 48 15.71 -2.96 -4.96
CA LEU A 48 14.88 -2.16 -4.08
C LEU A 48 14.82 -2.82 -2.70
N HIS A 49 14.58 -2.03 -1.67
CA HIS A 49 14.19 -2.54 -0.35
C HIS A 49 12.85 -1.92 0.05
N TYR A 50 11.87 -2.77 0.35
CA TYR A 50 10.53 -2.35 0.70
C TYR A 50 10.28 -2.46 2.19
N GLU A 51 9.79 -1.39 2.79
CA GLU A 51 9.30 -1.35 4.16
C GLU A 51 7.81 -1.01 4.14
N ALA A 52 7.05 -1.49 5.12
CA ALA A 52 5.62 -1.25 5.20
C ALA A 52 5.19 -1.14 6.65
N HIS A 53 4.08 -0.43 6.88
CA HIS A 53 3.45 -0.44 8.18
C HIS A 53 2.69 -1.76 8.34
N GLY A 54 3.23 -2.69 9.13
CA GLY A 54 2.78 -4.08 9.19
C GLY A 54 1.28 -4.26 9.45
N GLU A 55 0.67 -3.43 10.31
CA GLU A 55 -0.76 -3.52 10.60
C GLU A 55 -1.67 -2.72 9.65
N LEU A 56 -1.21 -1.56 9.18
CA LEU A 56 -2.05 -0.64 8.41
C LEU A 56 -2.05 -0.99 6.93
N ALA A 57 -0.90 -1.40 6.37
CA ALA A 57 -0.82 -1.69 4.94
C ALA A 57 -1.82 -2.77 4.50
N PRO A 58 -1.92 -3.95 5.15
CA PRO A 58 -2.93 -4.96 4.78
C PRO A 58 -4.37 -4.43 4.85
N LYS A 59 -4.70 -3.60 5.85
CA LYS A 59 -6.04 -3.02 6.01
C LYS A 59 -6.39 -2.10 4.84
N VAL A 60 -5.47 -1.20 4.48
CA VAL A 60 -5.66 -0.26 3.36
C VAL A 60 -5.80 -1.02 2.05
N LEU A 61 -4.94 -2.01 1.79
CA LEU A 61 -5.01 -2.82 0.57
C LEU A 61 -6.34 -3.60 0.47
N LEU A 62 -6.84 -4.14 1.59
CA LEU A 62 -8.12 -4.82 1.61
C LEU A 62 -9.29 -3.86 1.38
N GLU A 63 -9.24 -2.65 1.95
CA GLU A 63 -10.23 -1.59 1.69
C GLU A 63 -10.28 -1.22 0.21
N LEU A 64 -9.13 -1.10 -0.46
CA LEU A 64 -9.06 -0.83 -1.90
C LEU A 64 -9.78 -1.90 -2.73
N LEU A 65 -9.63 -3.18 -2.38
CA LEU A 65 -10.35 -4.27 -3.03
C LEU A 65 -11.88 -4.16 -2.85
N GLU A 66 -12.31 -3.78 -1.65
CA GLU A 66 -13.73 -3.59 -1.34
C GLU A 66 -14.33 -2.38 -2.08
N GLU A 67 -13.58 -1.28 -2.18
CA GLU A 67 -13.93 -0.13 -3.01
C GLU A 67 -14.03 -0.52 -4.49
N ALA A 68 -13.07 -1.29 -5.00
CA ALA A 68 -13.08 -1.77 -6.38
C ALA A 68 -14.26 -2.72 -6.66
N ARG A 69 -14.62 -3.61 -5.72
CA ARG A 69 -15.84 -4.41 -5.79
C ARG A 69 -17.06 -3.53 -5.91
N THR A 70 -17.18 -2.53 -5.05
CA THR A 70 -18.34 -1.63 -5.02
C THR A 70 -18.44 -0.79 -6.30
N ARG A 71 -17.30 -0.29 -6.80
CA ARG A 71 -17.23 0.62 -7.94
C ARG A 71 -17.36 -0.08 -9.30
N TYR A 72 -16.74 -1.25 -9.46
CA TYR A 72 -16.62 -1.93 -10.75
C TYR A 72 -17.37 -3.26 -10.83
N GLY A 73 -17.84 -3.80 -9.71
CA GLY A 73 -18.52 -5.09 -9.67
C GLY A 73 -17.58 -6.27 -9.91
N ILE A 74 -16.31 -6.18 -9.51
CA ILE A 74 -15.42 -7.35 -9.48
C ILE A 74 -15.97 -8.42 -8.54
N LEU A 75 -15.74 -9.69 -8.87
CA LEU A 75 -16.23 -10.84 -8.12
C LEU A 75 -15.27 -11.17 -6.96
N ASP A 76 -13.97 -11.07 -7.22
CA ASP A 76 -12.92 -11.31 -6.24
C ASP A 76 -11.64 -10.57 -6.66
N GLY A 77 -10.66 -10.50 -5.75
CA GLY A 77 -9.39 -9.83 -5.98
C GLY A 77 -8.34 -10.18 -4.94
N ILE A 78 -7.09 -10.09 -5.37
CA ILE A 78 -5.88 -10.38 -4.59
C ILE A 78 -4.92 -9.22 -4.77
N ILE A 79 -4.38 -8.71 -3.66
CA ILE A 79 -3.23 -7.80 -3.67
C ILE A 79 -2.13 -8.40 -2.82
N GLU A 80 -0.95 -8.56 -3.40
CA GLU A 80 0.26 -8.92 -2.67
C GLU A 80 1.31 -7.86 -2.91
N HIS A 81 2.01 -7.45 -1.86
CA HIS A 81 3.15 -6.56 -1.98
C HIS A 81 4.34 -7.13 -1.22
N LYS A 82 5.48 -7.22 -1.90
CA LYS A 82 6.74 -7.69 -1.33
C LYS A 82 7.24 -6.69 -0.29
N ILE A 83 7.72 -7.20 0.84
CA ILE A 83 8.54 -6.47 1.82
C ILE A 83 9.95 -7.05 1.84
N GLY A 84 10.91 -6.26 2.33
CA GLY A 84 12.32 -6.61 2.29
C GLY A 84 12.96 -6.34 0.92
N SER A 85 14.12 -6.98 0.70
CA SER A 85 14.95 -6.71 -0.48
C SER A 85 14.44 -7.45 -1.72
N ALA A 86 14.51 -6.77 -2.87
CA ALA A 86 14.17 -7.31 -4.18
C ALA A 86 15.22 -6.91 -5.22
N PHE A 87 15.72 -7.86 -6.00
CA PHE A 87 16.70 -7.60 -7.06
C PHE A 87 16.03 -7.24 -8.38
N VAL A 88 16.80 -6.66 -9.31
CA VAL A 88 16.34 -6.37 -10.68
C VAL A 88 15.75 -7.63 -11.32
N GLY A 89 14.54 -7.50 -11.89
CA GLY A 89 13.82 -8.60 -12.51
C GLY A 89 12.88 -9.36 -11.56
N GLU A 90 12.94 -9.10 -10.25
CA GLU A 90 12.04 -9.77 -9.29
C GLU A 90 10.65 -9.10 -9.24
N PRO A 91 9.58 -9.91 -9.07
CA PRO A 91 8.24 -9.40 -8.82
C PRO A 91 8.14 -8.84 -7.39
N VAL A 92 7.53 -7.66 -7.26
CA VAL A 92 7.39 -6.94 -6.00
C VAL A 92 5.95 -6.59 -5.66
N MET A 93 5.05 -6.67 -6.63
CA MET A 93 3.63 -6.39 -6.41
C MET A 93 2.80 -7.24 -7.36
N CYS A 94 1.78 -7.90 -6.84
CA CYS A 94 0.74 -8.56 -7.63
C CYS A 94 -0.59 -7.90 -7.31
N VAL A 95 -1.30 -7.46 -8.34
CA VAL A 95 -2.70 -7.05 -8.23
C VAL A 95 -3.47 -7.91 -9.23
N ALA A 96 -4.46 -8.65 -8.76
CA ALA A 96 -5.23 -9.55 -9.58
C ALA A 96 -6.72 -9.41 -9.26
N VAL A 97 -7.57 -9.39 -10.29
CA VAL A 97 -9.02 -9.27 -10.14
C VAL A 97 -9.76 -10.30 -10.99
N ALA A 98 -10.82 -10.87 -10.42
CA ALA A 98 -11.78 -11.71 -11.11
C ALA A 98 -13.05 -10.91 -11.42
N SER A 99 -13.58 -11.07 -12.63
CA SER A 99 -14.76 -10.33 -13.09
C SER A 99 -15.61 -11.16 -14.06
N ARG A 100 -16.88 -10.76 -14.23
CA ARG A 100 -17.78 -11.41 -15.20
C ARG A 100 -17.34 -11.19 -16.64
N HIS A 101 -16.93 -9.97 -16.96
CA HIS A 101 -16.42 -9.61 -18.27
C HIS A 101 -15.12 -8.82 -18.15
N ARG A 102 -14.32 -8.86 -19.22
CA ARG A 102 -12.98 -8.26 -19.25
C ARG A 102 -12.97 -6.76 -18.97
N LEU A 103 -14.06 -6.04 -19.28
CA LEU A 103 -14.08 -4.58 -19.20
C LEU A 103 -14.00 -4.11 -17.73
N GLU A 104 -14.77 -4.73 -16.86
CA GLU A 104 -14.76 -4.47 -15.42
C GLU A 104 -13.40 -4.83 -14.82
N GLY A 105 -12.86 -6.00 -15.21
CA GLY A 105 -11.54 -6.46 -14.79
C GLY A 105 -10.42 -5.47 -15.15
N PHE A 106 -10.36 -4.98 -16.38
CA PHE A 106 -9.34 -4.02 -16.78
C PHE A 106 -9.45 -2.68 -16.04
N ARG A 107 -10.67 -2.17 -15.88
CA ARG A 107 -10.90 -0.88 -15.20
C ARG A 107 -10.53 -0.96 -13.71
N ALA A 108 -10.97 -2.01 -13.04
CA ALA A 108 -10.64 -2.24 -11.64
C ALA A 108 -9.15 -2.45 -11.44
N LEU A 109 -8.49 -3.26 -12.29
CA LEU A 109 -7.06 -3.52 -12.18
C LEU A 109 -6.22 -2.24 -12.29
N MET A 110 -6.55 -1.37 -13.23
CA MET A 110 -5.83 -0.11 -13.43
C MET A 110 -5.98 0.82 -12.22
N ASP A 111 -7.22 1.02 -11.76
CA ASP A 111 -7.53 1.88 -10.60
C ASP A 111 -6.87 1.35 -9.32
N LEU A 112 -6.93 0.03 -9.08
CA LEU A 112 -6.29 -0.59 -7.93
C LEU A 112 -4.78 -0.39 -7.92
N VAL A 113 -4.09 -0.57 -9.06
CA VAL A 113 -2.63 -0.38 -9.12
C VAL A 113 -2.24 1.05 -8.78
N ASP A 114 -3.01 2.03 -9.27
CA ASP A 114 -2.74 3.45 -8.99
C ASP A 114 -3.06 3.81 -7.53
N GLU A 115 -4.19 3.33 -7.00
CA GLU A 115 -4.58 3.60 -5.61
C GLU A 115 -3.70 2.88 -4.60
N VAL A 116 -3.19 1.68 -4.89
CA VAL A 116 -2.18 0.99 -4.05
C VAL A 116 -0.93 1.87 -3.93
N LYS A 117 -0.39 2.36 -5.04
CA LYS A 117 0.83 3.21 -5.02
C LYS A 117 0.60 4.53 -4.29
N LYS A 118 -0.62 5.05 -4.32
CA LYS A 118 -0.98 6.34 -3.76
C LYS A 118 -1.31 6.28 -2.25
N ARG A 119 -1.99 5.22 -1.81
CA ARG A 119 -2.58 5.13 -0.45
C ARG A 119 -1.88 4.12 0.44
N ALA A 120 -1.32 3.05 -0.10
CA ALA A 120 -0.76 1.99 0.73
C ALA A 120 0.47 2.53 1.49
N PRO A 121 0.53 2.35 2.83
CA PRO A 121 1.69 2.70 3.64
C PRO A 121 2.83 1.70 3.41
N ILE A 122 3.42 1.77 2.22
CA ILE A 122 4.52 0.95 1.72
C ILE A 122 5.52 1.88 1.04
N TRP A 123 6.78 1.77 1.45
CA TRP A 123 7.86 2.65 1.00
C TRP A 123 8.99 1.83 0.40
N LYS A 124 9.74 2.45 -0.52
CA LYS A 124 10.85 1.80 -1.20
C LYS A 124 12.14 2.60 -1.08
N LYS A 125 13.24 1.91 -0.83
CA LYS A 125 14.61 2.40 -1.03
C LYS A 125 15.13 1.86 -2.35
N GLU A 126 15.83 2.70 -3.11
CA GLU A 126 16.68 2.29 -4.21
C GLU A 126 18.07 1.93 -3.69
N ILE A 127 18.52 0.73 -4.04
CA ILE A 127 19.89 0.25 -3.77
C ILE A 127 20.70 0.48 -5.04
N THR A 128 21.78 1.25 -4.93
CA THR A 128 22.67 1.60 -6.05
C THR A 128 24.13 1.31 -5.69
N GLU A 129 25.04 1.48 -6.64
CA GLU A 129 26.49 1.36 -6.39
C GLU A 129 27.02 2.44 -5.43
N GLU A 130 26.32 3.57 -5.32
CA GLU A 130 26.72 4.73 -4.51
C GLU A 130 26.12 4.70 -3.09
N GLY A 131 25.18 3.79 -2.83
CA GLY A 131 24.48 3.66 -1.55
C GLY A 131 22.97 3.44 -1.69
N GLU A 132 22.27 3.55 -0.56
CA GLU A 132 20.83 3.38 -0.44
C GLU A 132 20.11 4.72 -0.31
N TYR A 133 19.05 4.91 -1.11
CA TYR A 133 18.29 6.16 -1.15
C TYR A 133 16.80 5.88 -1.05
N TRP A 134 16.10 6.52 -0.11
CA TRP A 134 14.65 6.48 -0.10
C TRP A 134 14.08 7.15 -1.35
N VAL A 135 13.16 6.47 -2.03
CA VAL A 135 12.49 7.03 -3.20
C VAL A 135 11.26 7.80 -2.72
N GLU A 136 11.35 9.12 -2.80
CA GLU A 136 10.17 9.98 -2.71
C GLU A 136 9.39 9.85 -4.02
N GLU A 137 8.17 9.29 -3.98
CA GLU A 137 7.33 9.21 -5.18
C GLU A 137 6.88 10.60 -5.61
N ALA A 138 7.20 10.96 -6.87
CA ALA A 138 6.78 12.19 -7.50
C ALA A 138 5.34 12.06 -8.02
N GLY A 139 4.37 12.10 -7.10
CA GLY A 139 3.04 12.64 -7.41
C GLY A 139 3.05 14.17 -7.18
N PRO A 140 2.06 14.93 -7.66
CA PRO A 140 2.02 16.38 -7.47
C PRO A 140 2.07 16.84 -5.99
N SER A 141 1.90 15.92 -5.03
CA SER A 141 1.92 16.20 -3.59
C SER A 141 2.72 15.21 -2.73
N GLY A 142 3.45 14.25 -3.30
CA GLY A 142 4.19 13.22 -2.53
C GLY A 142 3.30 12.34 -1.62
N PRO A 143 3.90 11.45 -0.79
CA PRO A 143 3.16 10.63 0.17
C PRO A 143 2.68 11.47 1.36
N LEU A 144 1.48 11.20 1.92
CA LEU A 144 0.93 11.95 3.07
C LEU A 144 1.86 11.95 4.29
N ILE A 145 2.52 10.81 4.52
CA ILE A 145 3.47 10.58 5.59
C ILE A 145 4.70 9.84 5.06
N ARG A 146 5.85 10.05 5.71
CA ARG A 146 7.13 9.40 5.46
C ARG A 146 7.55 8.66 6.73
N LEU A 147 7.64 7.33 6.71
CA LEU A 147 8.18 6.64 7.88
C LEU A 147 9.61 7.11 8.18
N ARG A 148 9.84 7.45 9.44
CA ARG A 148 11.17 7.61 10.02
C ARG A 148 11.63 6.30 10.68
N THR A 149 10.67 5.54 11.21
CA THR A 149 10.86 4.21 11.78
C THR A 149 9.60 3.36 11.53
N PRO A 150 9.58 2.04 11.85
CA PRO A 150 8.37 1.23 11.74
C PRO A 150 7.16 1.74 12.54
N LEU A 151 7.39 2.58 13.56
CA LEU A 151 6.33 3.10 14.46
C LEU A 151 6.13 4.61 14.37
N GLU A 152 6.99 5.32 13.63
CA GLU A 152 6.99 6.79 13.56
C GLU A 152 7.03 7.26 12.10
N ALA A 153 6.19 8.24 11.80
CA ALA A 153 6.07 8.84 10.49
C ALA A 153 6.15 10.36 10.58
N GLU A 154 6.81 10.98 9.61
CA GLU A 154 6.79 12.42 9.38
C GLU A 154 5.67 12.78 8.42
N VAL A 155 4.85 13.77 8.76
CA VAL A 155 3.79 14.27 7.89
C VAL A 155 4.42 15.11 6.78
N ASN A 156 4.07 14.88 5.51
CA ASN A 156 4.61 15.67 4.37
C ASN A 156 3.60 16.66 3.78
N VAL A 157 2.39 16.76 4.35
CA VAL A 157 1.33 17.67 3.88
C VAL A 157 0.67 18.36 5.07
N ARG A 158 0.08 19.52 4.86
CA ARG A 158 -0.83 20.08 5.86
C ARG A 158 -2.17 19.38 5.80
N ILE A 159 -2.62 18.82 6.92
CA ILE A 159 -3.83 17.98 7.00
C ILE A 159 -4.32 17.88 8.45
N SER A 160 -5.62 17.74 8.69
CA SER A 160 -6.12 17.41 10.03
C SER A 160 -5.84 15.95 10.39
N ALA A 161 -5.71 15.61 11.68
CA ALA A 161 -5.48 14.24 12.13
C ALA A 161 -6.58 13.27 11.63
N GLY A 162 -7.84 13.71 11.66
CA GLY A 162 -8.98 12.94 11.18
C GLY A 162 -8.97 12.75 9.67
N GLU A 163 -8.66 13.81 8.91
CA GLU A 163 -8.52 13.70 7.45
C GLU A 163 -7.33 12.83 7.07
N LEU A 164 -6.23 12.88 7.83
CA LEU A 164 -5.08 12.01 7.61
C LEU A 164 -5.46 10.54 7.76
N VAL A 165 -6.14 10.18 8.84
CA VAL A 165 -6.67 8.84 9.08
C VAL A 165 -7.55 8.40 7.90
N MET A 166 -8.51 9.23 7.49
CA MET A 166 -9.39 8.92 6.36
C MET A 166 -8.63 8.76 5.04
N ARG A 167 -7.68 9.65 4.74
CA ARG A 167 -6.91 9.62 3.48
C ARG A 167 -5.88 8.49 3.43
N LEU A 168 -5.47 8.00 4.59
CA LEU A 168 -4.71 6.76 4.71
C LEU A 168 -5.60 5.52 4.53
N GLY A 169 -6.92 5.64 4.32
CA GLY A 169 -7.82 4.49 4.20
C GLY A 169 -8.09 3.81 5.54
N LEU A 170 -8.01 4.58 6.63
CA LEU A 170 -8.26 4.10 7.98
C LEU A 170 -9.55 4.73 8.50
N ARG A 171 -10.25 4.01 9.38
CA ARG A 171 -11.51 4.50 9.93
C ARG A 171 -11.25 5.34 11.17
N PRO A 172 -11.89 6.53 11.29
CA PRO A 172 -11.87 7.27 12.54
C PRO A 172 -12.34 6.40 13.71
N GLY A 173 -11.56 6.35 14.78
CA GLY A 173 -11.83 5.52 15.96
C GLY A 173 -11.27 4.09 15.93
N GLU A 174 -10.75 3.61 14.79
CA GLU A 174 -9.92 2.39 14.76
C GLU A 174 -8.46 2.68 15.10
N VAL A 175 -8.00 3.90 14.79
CA VAL A 175 -6.65 4.37 15.03
C VAL A 175 -6.65 5.78 15.62
N SER A 176 -5.62 6.05 16.40
CA SER A 176 -5.32 7.34 17.00
C SER A 176 -4.03 7.88 16.40
N VAL A 177 -4.02 9.16 16.04
CA VAL A 177 -2.79 9.86 15.67
C VAL A 177 -2.17 10.42 16.93
N VAL A 178 -0.91 10.07 17.21
CA VAL A 178 -0.17 10.54 18.38
C VAL A 178 0.94 11.46 17.93
N LYS A 179 0.99 12.67 18.47
CA LYS A 179 2.06 13.64 18.25
C LYS A 179 2.60 14.09 19.59
N ASP A 180 3.93 14.12 19.74
CA ASP A 180 4.60 14.52 20.99
C ASP A 180 4.12 13.77 22.26
N GLY A 181 3.61 12.55 22.07
CA GLY A 181 3.07 11.71 23.15
C GLY A 181 1.58 11.89 23.43
N GLU A 182 0.90 12.83 22.77
CA GLU A 182 -0.53 13.11 22.97
C GLU A 182 -1.36 12.59 21.79
N ILE A 183 -2.52 11.99 22.09
CA ILE A 183 -3.50 11.59 21.08
C ILE A 183 -4.21 12.85 20.58
N LEU A 184 -4.12 13.08 19.26
CA LEU A 184 -4.79 14.19 18.61
C LEU A 184 -6.27 13.90 18.39
N GLU A 185 -7.11 14.89 18.66
CA GLU A 185 -8.48 14.92 18.19
C GLU A 185 -8.52 15.08 16.66
N GLY A 186 -9.55 14.53 16.02
CA GLY A 186 -9.63 14.48 14.55
C GLY A 186 -9.59 15.85 13.85
N HIS A 187 -9.91 16.93 14.55
CA HIS A 187 -9.92 18.29 14.00
C HIS A 187 -8.57 19.02 14.15
N GLU A 188 -7.61 18.44 14.88
CA GLU A 188 -6.31 19.06 15.12
C GLU A 188 -5.43 18.98 13.87
N GLU A 189 -4.72 20.07 13.59
CA GLU A 189 -3.94 20.26 12.36
C GLU A 189 -2.51 19.74 12.51
N LEU A 190 -2.09 18.93 11.54
CA LEU A 190 -0.72 18.49 11.33
C LEU A 190 -0.07 19.34 10.24
N ARG A 191 1.20 19.66 10.47
CA ARG A 191 2.05 20.41 9.54
C ARG A 191 3.05 19.49 8.89
N GLU A 192 3.53 19.91 7.72
CA GLU A 192 4.70 19.29 7.10
C GLU A 192 5.89 19.31 8.07
N GLY A 193 6.53 18.15 8.26
CA GLY A 193 7.61 17.93 9.21
C GLY A 193 7.17 17.42 10.58
N ASP A 194 5.87 17.37 10.89
CA ASP A 194 5.40 16.85 12.18
C ASP A 194 5.68 15.34 12.30
N LEU A 195 6.31 14.93 13.40
CA LEU A 195 6.49 13.52 13.73
C LEU A 195 5.27 12.98 14.46
N ILE A 196 4.69 11.92 13.93
CA ILE A 196 3.49 11.28 14.44
C ILE A 196 3.66 9.77 14.53
N ARG A 197 2.83 9.15 15.35
CA ARG A 197 2.61 7.70 15.36
C ARG A 197 1.14 7.45 15.09
N ILE A 198 0.83 6.42 14.31
CA ILE A 198 -0.56 5.97 14.11
C ILE A 198 -0.70 4.66 14.87
N VAL A 199 -1.48 4.68 15.93
CA VAL A 199 -1.62 3.54 16.85
C VAL A 199 -3.05 3.03 16.85
N PRO A 200 -3.30 1.72 17.04
CA PRO A 200 -4.66 1.22 17.22
C PRO A 200 -5.34 1.90 18.41
N SER A 201 -6.57 2.36 18.22
CA SER A 201 -7.35 2.95 19.30
C SER A 201 -7.64 1.90 20.38
N GLY A 202 -7.24 2.18 21.62
CA GLY A 202 -7.40 1.26 22.76
C GLY A 202 -6.22 0.31 23.02
N ALA A 203 -5.12 0.42 22.29
CA ALA A 203 -3.88 -0.27 22.66
C ALA A 203 -3.31 0.29 23.98
N PRO A 204 -2.88 -0.55 24.94
CA PRO A 204 -2.23 -0.06 26.14
C PRO A 204 -0.94 0.68 25.79
N GLU A 205 -0.74 1.86 26.37
CA GLU A 205 0.53 2.59 26.27
C GLU A 205 1.64 1.75 26.91
N GLY A 206 2.39 1.01 26.09
CA GLY A 206 3.60 0.31 26.51
C GLY A 206 3.62 -1.19 26.21
N GLY A 207 3.99 -1.53 24.97
CA GLY A 207 4.66 -2.79 24.68
C GLY A 207 6.06 -2.47 24.19
N ARG A 208 7.08 -2.84 24.98
CA ARG A 208 8.49 -2.78 24.58
C ARG A 208 8.80 -3.76 23.47
#